data_AF-A0A833LP12-F1
#
_entry.id   AF-A0A833LP12-F1
#
_cell.length_a   1.000
_cell.length_b   1.000
_cell.length_c   1.000
_cell.angle_alpha   90.00
_cell.angle_beta   90.00
_cell.angle_gamma   90.00
#
_symmetry.space_group_name_H-M   'P 1'
#
loop_
_entity.id
_entity.type
_entity.pdbx_description
1 polymer ?
#
loop_
_entity_poly.entity_id
_entity_poly.type
_entity_poly.pdbx_seq_one_letter_code
_entity_poly.pdbx_strand_id
1 'polypeptide(L)'
;MPDPRALAQVQALGDLREPYAHGAAADALFVAAMNEIIDWHRERSPFYRRLLELQGPRSGRVDSIDDCLALPPIHANFFKTHEICSVSPEQVVLHLTSSGTTGQKSQMFFDAWSIGAGEAMVERIFRHYGWIQAEPVNYLMVGYEPLRDWKVGTSWTDNALARYA
;
A
#
# COMPACT_ATOMS: atom_id res chain seq x y z
N MET A 1 9.64 11.06 -7.15
CA MET A 1 8.18 11.22 -7.12
C MET A 1 7.68 11.12 -8.56
N PRO A 2 6.91 10.08 -8.92
CA PRO A 2 5.99 10.24 -10.04
C PRO A 2 4.94 11.27 -9.57
N ASP A 3 5.11 12.50 -10.04
CA ASP A 3 4.33 13.71 -9.75
C ASP A 3 3.80 13.90 -8.30
N PRO A 4 4.53 14.65 -7.44
CA PRO A 4 4.09 14.99 -6.08
C PRO A 4 2.74 15.75 -6.02
N ARG A 5 2.25 16.27 -7.15
CA ARG A 5 0.98 17.00 -7.21
C ARG A 5 -0.23 16.10 -7.47
N ALA A 6 -0.02 14.90 -7.99
CA ALA A 6 -1.13 14.03 -8.40
C ALA A 6 -1.72 13.18 -7.25
N LEU A 7 -0.95 12.97 -6.17
CA LEU A 7 -1.33 12.15 -5.01
C LEU A 7 -1.11 12.92 -3.69
N ALA A 8 -1.48 14.20 -3.67
CA ALA A 8 -1.18 15.09 -2.54
C ALA A 8 -2.00 14.74 -1.29
N GLN A 9 -3.26 14.34 -1.45
CA GLN A 9 -4.11 13.91 -0.34
C GLN A 9 -3.70 12.54 0.20
N VAL A 10 -3.32 11.62 -0.70
CA VAL A 10 -2.77 10.31 -0.31
C VAL A 10 -1.46 10.49 0.45
N GLN A 11 -0.58 11.38 -0.01
CA GLN A 11 0.65 11.73 0.71
C GLN A 11 0.34 12.34 2.08
N ALA A 12 -0.59 13.30 2.16
CA ALA A 12 -0.98 13.93 3.42
C ALA A 12 -1.56 12.91 4.42
N LEU A 13 -2.36 11.95 3.95
CA LEU A 13 -2.87 10.85 4.76
C LEU A 13 -1.73 9.96 5.27
N GLY A 14 -0.80 9.57 4.38
CA GLY A 14 0.38 8.78 4.74
C GLY A 14 1.34 9.50 5.68
N ASP A 15 1.31 10.84 5.70
CA ASP A 15 2.18 11.69 6.53
C ASP A 15 1.60 12.08 7.89
N LEU A 16 0.39 11.60 8.23
CA LEU A 16 -0.17 11.77 9.57
C LEU A 16 0.84 11.32 10.63
N ARG A 17 1.21 12.26 11.52
CA ARG A 17 2.22 12.01 12.57
C ARG A 17 1.72 11.03 13.63
N GLU A 18 0.43 11.10 13.93
CA GLU A 18 -0.22 10.18 14.84
C GLU A 18 -0.86 9.04 14.02
N PRO A 19 -0.34 7.80 14.12
CA PRO A 19 -0.79 6.69 13.28
C PRO A 19 -2.25 6.27 13.54
N TYR A 20 -2.82 6.69 14.67
CA TYR A 20 -4.18 6.40 15.10
C TYR A 20 -5.07 7.65 15.19
N ALA A 21 -4.69 8.72 14.48
CA ALA A 21 -5.51 9.92 14.38
C ALA A 21 -6.90 9.57 13.85
N HIS A 22 -7.93 10.07 14.52
CA HIS A 22 -9.34 9.82 14.20
C HIS A 22 -10.17 11.09 14.38
N GLY A 23 -11.40 11.07 13.86
CA GLY A 23 -12.35 12.17 13.93
C GLY A 23 -12.50 12.91 12.59
N ALA A 24 -13.40 13.89 12.57
CA ALA A 24 -13.89 14.48 11.32
C ALA A 24 -12.81 14.99 10.35
N ALA A 25 -11.70 15.53 10.86
CA ALA A 25 -10.61 15.99 10.02
C ALA A 25 -9.83 14.83 9.35
N ALA A 26 -9.59 13.75 10.10
CA ALA A 26 -8.95 12.54 9.56
C ALA A 26 -9.87 11.83 8.56
N ASP A 27 -11.18 11.76 8.85
CA ASP A 27 -12.17 11.16 7.96
C ASP A 27 -12.28 11.94 6.65
N ALA A 28 -12.32 13.27 6.71
CA ALA A 28 -12.35 14.12 5.52
C ALA A 28 -11.08 13.95 4.67
N LEU A 29 -9.91 13.88 5.30
CA LEU A 29 -8.64 13.61 4.61
C LEU A 29 -8.63 12.21 3.97
N PHE A 30 -9.13 11.20 4.69
CA PHE A 30 -9.25 9.84 4.16
C PHE A 30 -10.14 9.80 2.91
N VAL A 31 -11.33 10.41 2.95
CA VAL A 31 -12.24 10.48 1.80
C VAL A 31 -11.60 11.22 0.62
N ALA A 32 -10.88 12.31 0.88
CA ALA A 32 -10.15 13.05 -0.16
C ALA A 32 -9.05 12.18 -0.80
N ALA A 33 -8.26 11.49 0.01
CA ALA A 33 -7.22 10.56 -0.44
C ALA A 33 -7.81 9.37 -1.21
N MET A 34 -8.94 8.82 -0.77
CA MET A 34 -9.64 7.73 -1.47
C MET A 34 -10.11 8.15 -2.86
N ASN A 35 -10.72 9.34 -2.99
CA ASN A 35 -11.10 9.84 -4.31
C ASN A 35 -9.88 10.06 -5.22
N GLU A 36 -8.81 10.64 -4.68
CA GLU A 36 -7.57 10.91 -5.42
C GLU A 36 -6.90 9.62 -5.93
N ILE A 37 -6.81 8.58 -5.08
CA ILE A 37 -6.22 7.29 -5.49
C ILE A 37 -7.11 6.53 -6.47
N ILE A 38 -8.44 6.66 -6.36
CA ILE A 38 -9.39 6.09 -7.33
C ILE A 38 -9.18 6.74 -8.71
N ASP A 39 -9.08 8.07 -8.76
CA ASP A 39 -8.86 8.80 -10.01
C ASP A 39 -7.51 8.43 -10.63
N TRP A 40 -6.46 8.31 -9.82
CA TRP A 40 -5.15 7.84 -10.27
C TRP A 40 -5.22 6.46 -10.96
N HIS A 41 -5.85 5.48 -10.32
CA HIS A 41 -5.99 4.14 -10.87
C HIS A 41 -6.95 4.10 -12.07
N ARG A 42 -8.02 4.89 -12.08
CA ARG A 42 -8.95 5.01 -13.22
C ARG A 42 -8.25 5.51 -14.47
N GLU A 43 -7.35 6.49 -14.32
CA GLU A 43 -6.58 7.04 -15.43
C GLU A 43 -5.53 6.05 -15.95
N ARG A 44 -4.84 5.34 -15.03
CA ARG A 44 -3.61 4.61 -15.35
C ARG A 44 -3.76 3.09 -15.47
N SER A 45 -4.84 2.50 -14.98
CA SER A 45 -5.13 1.07 -15.09
C SER A 45 -6.34 0.82 -15.99
N PRO A 46 -6.14 0.25 -17.20
CA PRO A 46 -7.26 -0.14 -18.08
C PRO A 46 -8.24 -1.10 -17.40
N PHE A 47 -7.73 -2.02 -16.57
CA PHE A 47 -8.54 -2.93 -15.79
C PHE A 47 -9.42 -2.18 -14.78
N TYR A 48 -8.82 -1.31 -13.96
CA TYR A 48 -9.56 -0.61 -12.91
C TYR A 48 -10.59 0.35 -13.49
N ARG A 49 -10.23 1.05 -14.57
CA ARG A 49 -11.18 1.88 -15.33
C ARG A 49 -12.40 1.08 -15.78
N ARG A 50 -12.17 -0.10 -16.40
CA ARG A 50 -13.25 -0.96 -16.87
C ARG A 50 -14.10 -1.51 -15.72
N LEU A 51 -13.47 -1.85 -14.59
CA LEU A 51 -14.17 -2.30 -13.39
C LEU A 51 -15.14 -1.24 -12.86
N LEU A 52 -14.72 0.03 -12.83
CA LEU A 52 -15.57 1.14 -12.42
C LEU A 52 -16.72 1.36 -13.41
N GLU A 53 -16.46 1.35 -14.72
CA GLU A 53 -17.48 1.50 -15.77
C GLU A 53 -18.60 0.46 -15.66
N LEU A 54 -18.27 -0.79 -15.33
CA LEU A 54 -19.25 -1.88 -15.20
C LEU A 54 -20.20 -1.71 -14.00
N GLN A 55 -19.80 -0.96 -12.97
CA GLN A 55 -20.64 -0.65 -11.81
C GLN A 55 -21.55 0.56 -12.03
N GLY A 56 -21.32 1.31 -13.10
CA GLY A 56 -22.16 2.44 -13.51
C GLY A 56 -21.57 3.82 -13.20
N PRO A 57 -22.28 4.89 -13.59
CA PRO A 57 -21.70 6.23 -13.73
C PRO A 57 -21.22 6.90 -12.43
N ARG A 58 -21.76 6.51 -11.28
CA ARG A 58 -21.33 7.03 -9.96
C ARG A 58 -20.21 6.20 -9.31
N SER A 59 -19.79 5.11 -9.95
CA SER A 59 -18.72 4.26 -9.40
C SER A 59 -17.41 5.03 -9.30
N GLY A 60 -16.69 4.79 -8.20
CA GLY A 60 -15.39 5.40 -7.96
C GLY A 60 -15.46 6.86 -7.52
N ARG A 61 -16.55 7.28 -6.89
CA ARG A 61 -16.61 8.50 -6.08
C ARG A 61 -17.20 8.17 -4.72
N VAL A 62 -16.58 8.68 -3.66
CA VAL A 62 -17.02 8.48 -2.28
C VAL A 62 -17.17 9.83 -1.58
N ASP A 63 -18.25 10.03 -0.82
CA ASP A 63 -18.50 11.26 -0.05
C ASP A 63 -18.25 11.05 1.45
N SER A 64 -18.20 9.80 1.88
CA SER A 64 -17.94 9.35 3.26
C SER A 64 -17.11 8.07 3.28
N ILE A 65 -16.61 7.69 4.45
CA ILE A 65 -15.92 6.39 4.65
C ILE A 65 -16.86 5.23 4.33
N ASP A 66 -18.14 5.33 4.70
CA ASP A 66 -19.12 4.27 4.48
C ASP A 66 -19.36 4.01 2.98
N ASP A 67 -19.26 5.03 2.13
CA ASP A 67 -19.38 4.88 0.67
C ASP A 67 -18.27 4.01 0.08
N CYS A 68 -17.13 3.86 0.75
CA CYS A 68 -16.06 2.97 0.30
C CYS A 68 -16.53 1.51 0.22
N LEU A 69 -17.55 1.11 0.99
CA LEU A 69 -18.14 -0.24 0.92
C LEU A 69 -18.85 -0.52 -0.41
N ALA A 70 -19.25 0.53 -1.14
CA ALA A 70 -19.87 0.40 -2.45
C ALA A 70 -18.86 0.33 -3.61
N LEU A 71 -17.56 0.53 -3.34
CA LEU A 71 -16.52 0.37 -4.36
C LEU A 71 -16.42 -1.11 -4.80
N PRO A 72 -16.16 -1.37 -6.09
CA PRO A 72 -16.07 -2.75 -6.58
C PRO A 72 -14.89 -3.49 -5.92
N PRO A 73 -15.14 -4.62 -5.23
CA PRO A 73 -14.07 -5.41 -4.65
C PRO A 73 -13.28 -6.15 -5.74
N ILE A 74 -11.97 -6.27 -5.55
CA ILE A 74 -11.12 -7.14 -6.37
C ILE A 74 -10.68 -8.32 -5.50
N HIS A 75 -11.08 -9.52 -5.90
CA HIS A 75 -10.74 -10.72 -5.14
C HIS A 75 -9.22 -10.97 -5.19
N ALA A 76 -8.59 -11.30 -4.05
CA ALA A 76 -7.14 -11.47 -3.97
C ALA A 76 -6.56 -12.50 -4.97
N ASN A 77 -7.29 -13.58 -5.27
CA ASN A 77 -6.89 -14.55 -6.30
C ASN A 77 -6.73 -13.96 -7.71
N PHE A 78 -7.38 -12.83 -8.01
CA PHE A 78 -7.23 -12.17 -9.31
C PHE A 78 -5.76 -11.82 -9.58
N PHE A 79 -5.05 -11.34 -8.55
CA PHE A 79 -3.64 -10.99 -8.61
C PHE A 79 -2.69 -12.18 -8.71
N LYS A 80 -3.19 -13.43 -8.62
CA LYS A 80 -2.38 -14.64 -8.85
C LYS A 80 -2.19 -14.93 -10.34
N THR A 81 -3.07 -14.39 -11.17
CA THR A 81 -3.09 -14.65 -12.62
C THR A 81 -3.00 -13.37 -13.46
N HIS A 82 -3.04 -12.20 -12.82
CA HIS A 82 -2.99 -10.90 -13.50
C HIS A 82 -2.02 -9.95 -12.80
N GLU A 83 -1.14 -9.33 -13.59
CA GLU A 83 -0.28 -8.23 -13.15
C GLU A 83 -0.97 -6.91 -13.47
N ILE A 84 -1.48 -6.24 -12.44
CA ILE A 84 -2.15 -4.94 -12.60
C ILE A 84 -1.29 -3.86 -11.96
N CYS A 85 -0.85 -2.92 -12.78
CA CYS A 85 -0.09 -1.75 -12.34
C CYS A 85 -0.82 -0.46 -12.72
N SER A 86 -0.50 0.62 -12.01
CA SER A 86 -0.88 2.00 -12.38
C SER A 86 0.34 2.91 -12.53
N VAL A 87 1.50 2.29 -12.66
CA VAL A 87 2.79 2.89 -13.00
C VAL A 87 3.36 2.08 -14.16
N SER A 88 4.27 2.66 -14.94
CA SER A 88 4.90 1.93 -16.03
C SER A 88 5.88 0.88 -15.48
N PRO A 89 6.16 -0.22 -16.22
CA PRO A 89 7.09 -1.25 -15.76
C PRO A 89 8.47 -0.71 -15.37
N GLU A 90 8.94 0.35 -16.03
CA GLU A 90 10.24 0.98 -15.78
C GLU A 90 10.29 1.75 -14.45
N GLN A 91 9.13 2.09 -13.88
CA GLN A 91 9.02 2.76 -12.59
C GLN A 91 9.00 1.78 -11.42
N VAL A 92 8.80 0.49 -11.68
CA VAL A 92 8.76 -0.56 -10.64
C VAL A 92 10.18 -0.81 -10.14
N VAL A 93 10.39 -0.56 -8.84
CA VAL A 93 11.66 -0.81 -8.17
C VAL A 93 11.61 -2.03 -7.26
N LEU A 94 10.42 -2.47 -6.86
CA LEU A 94 10.22 -3.61 -5.99
C LEU A 94 9.03 -4.45 -6.45
N HIS A 95 9.25 -5.76 -6.58
CA HIS A 95 8.23 -6.75 -6.91
C HIS A 95 8.19 -7.82 -5.81
N LEU A 96 7.09 -7.88 -5.08
CA LEU A 96 6.82 -8.84 -4.03
C LEU A 96 5.75 -9.85 -4.44
N THR A 97 5.85 -11.05 -3.89
CA THR A 97 4.96 -12.18 -4.10
C THR A 97 4.48 -12.74 -2.78
N SER A 98 3.31 -13.38 -2.78
CA SER A 98 2.88 -14.20 -1.64
C SER A 98 3.76 -15.46 -1.49
N SER A 99 3.76 -16.08 -0.30
CA SER A 99 4.48 -17.33 -0.04
C SER A 99 4.07 -18.50 -0.97
N GLY A 100 2.82 -18.52 -1.44
CA GLY A 100 2.33 -19.44 -2.48
C GLY A 100 2.13 -20.88 -2.00
N THR A 101 1.26 -21.09 -1.02
CA THR A 101 0.95 -22.42 -0.45
C THR A 101 0.36 -23.42 -1.46
N THR A 102 -0.19 -22.94 -2.58
CA THR A 102 -0.82 -23.76 -3.64
C THR A 102 -0.12 -23.60 -5.00
N GLY A 103 1.16 -23.20 -5.03
CA GLY A 103 1.97 -23.06 -6.25
C GLY A 103 1.75 -21.74 -7.02
N GLN A 104 0.53 -21.20 -7.06
CA GLN A 104 0.26 -19.86 -7.60
C GLN A 104 0.42 -18.77 -6.55
N LYS A 105 1.07 -17.66 -6.92
CA LYS A 105 1.40 -16.54 -6.03
C LYS A 105 0.77 -15.25 -6.53
N SER A 106 0.21 -14.46 -5.61
CA SER A 106 -0.16 -13.08 -5.95
C SER A 106 1.10 -12.24 -6.14
N GLN A 107 1.04 -11.24 -7.01
CA GLN A 107 2.17 -10.36 -7.35
C GLN A 107 1.80 -8.91 -7.06
N MET A 108 2.69 -8.18 -6.40
CA MET A 108 2.54 -6.77 -6.03
C MET A 108 3.77 -5.99 -6.49
N PHE A 109 3.54 -4.82 -7.06
CA PHE A 109 4.58 -4.00 -7.69
C PHE A 109 4.57 -2.61 -7.05
N PHE A 110 5.76 -2.13 -6.70
CA PHE A 110 5.93 -0.84 -6.05
C PHE A 110 6.95 -0.02 -6.83
N ASP A 111 6.62 1.25 -7.04
CA ASP A 111 7.60 2.27 -7.37
C ASP A 111 8.32 2.75 -6.09
N ALA A 112 9.35 3.57 -6.25
CA ALA A 112 10.13 4.04 -5.11
C ALA A 112 9.31 4.87 -4.10
N TRP A 113 8.24 5.53 -4.56
CA TRP A 113 7.41 6.35 -3.69
C TRP A 113 6.47 5.52 -2.84
N SER A 114 5.71 4.62 -3.46
CA SER A 114 4.72 3.78 -2.80
C SER A 114 5.34 2.89 -1.72
N ILE A 115 6.50 2.29 -1.98
CA ILE A 115 7.20 1.51 -0.95
C ILE A 115 7.71 2.40 0.19
N GLY A 116 8.33 3.55 -0.14
CA GLY A 116 8.86 4.48 0.86
C GLY A 116 7.77 5.09 1.75
N ALA A 117 6.60 5.39 1.18
CA ALA A 117 5.45 5.88 1.95
C ALA A 117 4.97 4.82 2.96
N GLY A 118 4.86 3.56 2.54
CA GLY A 118 4.50 2.45 3.43
C GLY A 118 5.53 2.24 4.55
N GLU A 119 6.82 2.28 4.22
CA GLU A 119 7.91 2.19 5.20
C GLU A 119 7.87 3.34 6.21
N ALA A 120 7.60 4.57 5.76
CA ALA A 120 7.48 5.73 6.63
C ALA A 120 6.27 5.62 7.58
N MET A 121 5.14 5.08 7.12
CA MET A 121 3.98 4.81 7.99
C MET A 121 4.32 3.79 9.08
N VAL A 122 5.01 2.71 8.74
CA VAL A 122 5.49 1.72 9.71
C VAL A 122 6.45 2.34 10.72
N GLU A 123 7.37 3.19 10.28
CA GLU A 123 8.29 3.90 11.17
C GLU A 123 7.54 4.75 12.20
N ARG A 124 6.49 5.47 11.78
CA ARG A 124 5.67 6.29 12.67
C ARG A 124 4.97 5.46 13.74
N ILE A 125 4.51 4.26 13.41
CA ILE A 125 3.95 3.31 14.39
C ILE A 125 5.02 2.90 15.41
N PHE A 126 6.23 2.54 14.94
CA PHE A 126 7.34 2.18 15.84
C PHE A 126 7.74 3.34 16.75
N ARG A 127 7.80 4.57 16.23
CA ARG A 127 8.04 5.78 17.03
C ARG A 127 6.95 6.03 18.06
N HIS A 128 5.68 5.86 17.67
CA HIS A 128 4.53 6.04 18.57
C HIS A 128 4.62 5.11 19.80
N TYR A 129 5.03 3.86 19.61
CA TYR A 129 5.23 2.91 20.71
C TYR A 129 6.59 3.03 21.41
N GLY A 130 7.45 3.96 20.99
CA GLY A 130 8.78 4.14 21.58
C GLY A 130 9.74 2.98 21.29
N TRP A 131 9.53 2.24 20.20
CA TRP A 131 10.37 1.10 19.81
C TRP A 131 11.63 1.49 19.04
N ILE A 132 11.73 2.74 18.57
CA ILE A 132 12.97 3.26 17.98
C ILE A 132 13.81 3.86 19.10
N GLN A 133 14.76 3.08 19.62
CA GLN A 133 15.66 3.48 20.70
C GLN A 133 17.12 3.42 20.24
N ALA A 134 17.98 4.22 20.87
CA ALA A 134 19.41 4.24 20.55
C ALA A 134 20.19 3.09 21.23
N GLU A 135 19.59 2.47 22.25
CA GLU A 135 20.19 1.40 23.03
C GLU A 135 20.09 0.07 22.27
N PRO A 136 21.21 -0.63 22.01
CA PRO A 136 21.16 -1.92 21.33
C PRO A 136 20.40 -2.96 22.16
N VAL A 137 19.53 -3.73 21.51
CA VAL A 137 18.77 -4.82 22.13
C VAL A 137 19.03 -6.15 21.41
N ASN A 138 18.76 -7.26 22.09
CA ASN A 138 18.71 -8.57 21.46
C ASN A 138 17.26 -8.90 21.13
N TYR A 139 16.99 -9.34 19.92
CA TYR A 139 15.66 -9.77 19.49
C TYR A 139 15.72 -11.17 18.89
N LEU A 140 14.61 -11.90 19.04
CA LEU A 140 14.39 -13.17 18.35
C LEU A 140 13.31 -12.96 17.31
N MET A 141 13.68 -13.07 16.03
CA MET A 141 12.73 -12.99 14.93
C MET A 141 12.41 -14.40 14.43
N VAL A 142 11.13 -14.78 14.53
CA VAL A 142 10.63 -16.05 13.97
C VAL A 142 10.05 -15.75 12.60
N GLY A 143 10.92 -15.75 11.60
CA GLY A 143 10.58 -15.44 10.22
C GLY A 143 11.14 -16.46 9.25
N TYR A 144 10.94 -16.20 7.97
CA TYR A 144 11.59 -17.00 6.94
C TYR A 144 13.10 -16.70 6.84
N GLU A 145 13.87 -17.67 6.33
CA GLU A 145 15.29 -17.48 6.06
C GLU A 145 15.53 -16.27 5.13
N PRO A 146 16.47 -15.35 5.46
CA PRO A 146 16.78 -14.19 4.64
C PRO A 146 17.58 -14.60 3.40
N LEU A 147 16.88 -15.14 2.41
CA LEU A 147 17.45 -15.48 1.12
C LEU A 147 17.63 -14.22 0.27
N ARG A 148 18.79 -14.10 -0.39
CA ARG A 148 19.04 -13.02 -1.35
C ARG A 148 18.05 -13.10 -2.52
N ASP A 149 17.59 -11.95 -2.98
CA ASP A 149 16.66 -11.80 -4.12
C ASP A 149 15.32 -12.54 -3.96
N TRP A 150 14.93 -12.85 -2.73
CA TRP A 150 13.71 -13.57 -2.48
C TRP A 150 12.51 -12.64 -2.47
N LYS A 151 11.56 -12.92 -3.37
CA LYS A 151 10.39 -12.06 -3.60
C LYS A 151 9.28 -12.26 -2.59
N VAL A 152 9.42 -13.06 -1.53
CA VAL A 152 8.30 -13.30 -0.60
C VAL A 152 8.11 -12.07 0.29
N GLY A 153 6.94 -11.42 0.17
CA GLY A 153 6.67 -10.14 0.81
C GLY A 153 6.79 -10.15 2.35
N THR A 154 6.40 -11.26 2.99
CA THR A 154 6.57 -11.42 4.45
C THR A 154 8.04 -11.46 4.84
N SER A 155 8.87 -12.23 4.13
CA SER A 155 10.32 -12.27 4.39
C SER A 155 10.98 -10.92 4.14
N TRP A 156 10.58 -10.22 3.08
CA TRP A 156 11.08 -8.86 2.82
C TRP A 156 10.74 -7.91 3.98
N THR A 157 9.50 -7.96 4.46
CA THR A 157 9.02 -7.10 5.56
C THR A 157 9.73 -7.42 6.87
N ASP A 158 9.85 -8.70 7.23
CA ASP A 158 10.56 -9.16 8.44
C ASP A 158 11.99 -8.62 8.47
N ASN A 159 12.72 -8.78 7.35
CA ASN A 159 14.08 -8.28 7.22
C ASN A 159 14.17 -6.74 7.23
N ALA A 160 13.19 -6.05 6.64
CA ALA A 160 13.13 -4.59 6.67
C ALA A 160 12.91 -4.07 8.10
N LEU A 161 12.07 -4.73 8.89
CA LEU A 161 11.78 -4.37 10.28
C LEU A 161 12.97 -4.60 11.22
N ALA A 162 13.88 -5.51 10.88
CA ALA A 162 15.11 -5.75 11.64
C ALA A 162 16.02 -4.51 11.76
N ARG A 163 15.81 -3.46 10.95
CA ARG A 163 16.52 -2.17 11.07
C ARG A 163 16.17 -1.38 12.33
N TYR A 164 15.04 -1.70 12.96
CA TYR A 164 14.57 -1.04 14.19
C TYR A 164 14.96 -1.79 15.46
N ALA A 165 15.68 -2.90 15.32
CA ALA A 165 15.97 -3.83 16.38
C ALA A 165 17.46 -3.81 16.75
#